data_AF-A0A9Q3FBQ8-F1
#
_entry.id   AF-A0A9Q3FBQ8-F1
#
_cell.length_a   1.000
_cell.length_b   1.000
_cell.length_c   1.000
_cell.angle_alpha   90.00
_cell.angle_beta   90.00
_cell.angle_gamma   90.00
#
_symmetry.space_group_name_H-M   'P 1'
#
loop_
_entity.id
_entity.type
_entity.pdbx_description
1 polymer ?
#
loop_
_entity_poly.entity_id
_entity_poly.type
_entity_poly.pdbx_seq_one_letter_code
_entity_poly.pdbx_strand_id
1 'polypeptide(L)'
;MNVSFKKCNFGFEELKALGYIVSGLSLGIEKNKVAAVLLNPIPQNKKGMMSFFGFSSYYRQHLKYFAILAKSLYRICDQQTVFEMTQERIKAYEKIRKSLTEAPLLLIPYWNICFKLYIDTCGDGLGAALHQVQIIEDKPT
;
A
#
# COMPACT_ATOMS: atom_id res chain seq x y z
N MET A 1 -2.95 33.36 -2.50
CA MET A 1 -2.61 31.95 -2.76
C MET A 1 -1.75 31.93 -4.02
N ASN A 2 -0.48 31.54 -3.94
CA ASN A 2 0.43 31.52 -5.10
C ASN A 2 0.49 30.10 -5.68
N VAL A 3 0.22 29.97 -6.97
CA VAL A 3 0.22 28.69 -7.69
C VAL A 3 1.44 28.62 -8.62
N SER A 4 2.15 27.49 -8.59
CA SER A 4 3.29 27.26 -9.47
C SER A 4 2.84 26.60 -10.76
N PHE A 5 2.63 27.38 -11.83
CA PHE A 5 2.18 26.87 -13.13
C PHE A 5 3.05 25.74 -13.69
N LYS A 6 4.37 25.74 -13.44
CA LYS A 6 5.28 24.67 -13.86
C LYS A 6 4.99 23.31 -13.20
N LYS A 7 4.29 23.30 -12.06
CA LYS A 7 3.91 22.08 -11.32
C LYS A 7 2.44 21.72 -11.51
N CYS A 8 1.69 22.50 -12.28
CA CYS A 8 0.28 22.25 -12.54
C CYS A 8 0.13 21.38 -13.78
N ASN A 9 -0.77 20.40 -13.70
CA ASN A 9 -1.17 19.55 -14.81
C ASN A 9 -2.68 19.75 -15.00
N PHE A 10 -3.11 20.06 -16.22
CA PHE A 10 -4.51 20.35 -16.55
C PHE A 10 -4.96 19.51 -17.75
N GLY A 11 -6.21 19.01 -17.71
CA GLY A 11 -6.80 18.30 -18.85
C GLY A 11 -6.22 16.90 -19.12
N PHE A 12 -5.64 16.23 -18.12
CA PHE A 12 -5.12 14.87 -18.24
C PHE A 12 -6.14 13.84 -17.72
N GLU A 13 -6.21 12.68 -18.38
CA GLU A 13 -7.03 11.54 -17.93
C GLU A 13 -6.48 10.89 -16.66
N GLU A 14 -5.15 10.93 -16.49
CA GLU A 14 -4.45 10.45 -15.29
C GLU A 14 -3.47 11.50 -14.77
N LEU A 15 -3.39 11.61 -13.44
CA LEU A 15 -2.57 12.60 -12.76
C LEU A 15 -1.76 11.96 -11.64
N LYS A 16 -0.54 12.46 -11.44
CA LYS A 16 0.29 12.07 -10.28
C LYS A 16 0.00 12.99 -9.12
N ALA A 17 -0.48 12.43 -8.01
CA ALA A 17 -0.77 13.18 -6.80
C ALA A 17 -0.45 12.35 -5.56
N LEU A 18 0.31 12.93 -4.61
CA LEU A 18 0.59 12.32 -3.30
C LEU A 18 1.17 10.88 -3.36
N GLY A 19 1.96 10.57 -4.40
CA GLY A 19 2.54 9.23 -4.59
C GLY A 19 1.58 8.20 -5.23
N TYR A 20 0.39 8.65 -5.64
CA TYR A 20 -0.56 7.88 -6.42
C TYR A 20 -0.62 8.37 -7.87
N ILE A 21 -1.04 7.46 -8.75
CA ILE A 21 -1.59 7.75 -10.07
C ILE A 21 -3.11 7.75 -9.88
N VAL A 22 -3.73 8.90 -10.10
CA VAL A 22 -5.17 9.14 -9.93
C VAL A 22 -5.79 9.29 -11.30
N SER A 23 -6.79 8.49 -11.61
CA SER A 23 -7.64 8.65 -12.80
C SER A 23 -9.09 8.87 -12.39
N GLY A 24 -9.98 9.11 -13.34
CA GLY A 24 -11.42 9.21 -13.07
C GLY A 24 -12.05 7.91 -12.56
N LEU A 25 -11.37 6.76 -12.76
CA LEU A 25 -11.90 5.44 -12.43
C LEU A 25 -11.12 4.74 -11.32
N SER A 26 -9.84 5.07 -11.14
CA SER A 26 -8.95 4.27 -10.30
C SER A 26 -7.87 5.09 -9.59
N LEU A 27 -7.33 4.46 -8.55
CA LEU A 27 -6.21 4.90 -7.76
C LEU A 27 -5.14 3.81 -7.80
N GLY A 28 -3.96 4.15 -8.32
CA GLY A 28 -2.81 3.26 -8.40
C GLY A 28 -1.59 3.82 -7.68
N ILE A 29 -0.66 2.96 -7.28
CA ILE A 29 0.61 3.41 -6.68
C ILE A 29 1.54 3.91 -7.80
N GLU A 30 2.20 5.06 -7.60
CA GLU A 30 3.20 5.53 -8.55
C GLU A 30 4.43 4.59 -8.55
N LYS A 31 4.69 3.93 -9.70
CA LYS A 31 5.78 2.95 -9.85
C LYS A 31 7.15 3.48 -9.44
N ASN A 32 7.44 4.77 -9.67
CA ASN A 32 8.71 5.39 -9.27
C ASN A 32 8.92 5.40 -7.76
N LYS A 33 7.83 5.55 -6.97
CA LYS A 33 7.90 5.52 -5.50
C LYS A 33 8.18 4.11 -5.01
N VAL A 34 7.58 3.10 -5.64
CA VAL A 34 7.84 1.69 -5.33
C VAL A 34 9.28 1.31 -5.71
N ALA A 35 9.76 1.73 -6.88
CA ALA A 35 11.12 1.46 -7.34
C ALA A 35 12.19 1.97 -6.37
N ALA A 36 11.98 3.14 -5.75
CA ALA A 36 12.89 3.66 -4.73
C ALA A 36 13.00 2.72 -3.51
N VAL A 37 11.89 2.08 -3.11
CA VAL A 37 11.91 1.09 -2.02
C VAL A 37 12.53 -0.23 -2.47
N LEU A 38 12.38 -0.62 -3.74
CA LEU A 38 13.03 -1.80 -4.29
C LEU A 38 14.55 -1.67 -4.35
N LEU A 39 15.07 -0.49 -4.65
CA LEU A 39 16.52 -0.29 -4.79
C LEU A 39 17.23 -0.16 -3.44
N ASN A 40 16.49 0.09 -2.37
CA ASN A 40 17.07 0.22 -1.05
C ASN A 40 17.51 -1.15 -0.51
N PRO A 41 18.68 -1.22 0.17
CA PRO A 41 19.10 -2.44 0.86
C PRO A 41 18.14 -2.76 2.00
N ILE A 42 18.14 -4.03 2.42
CA ILE A 42 17.41 -4.47 3.61
C ILE A 42 17.83 -3.58 4.80
N PRO A 43 16.87 -3.04 5.58
CA PRO A 43 17.19 -2.19 6.71
C PRO A 43 18.13 -2.86 7.71
N GLN A 44 19.16 -2.14 8.12
CA GLN A 44 20.18 -2.62 9.07
C GLN A 44 19.96 -2.10 10.50
N ASN A 45 18.91 -1.30 10.71
CA ASN A 45 18.58 -0.73 12.01
C ASN A 45 17.09 -0.41 12.13
N LYS A 46 16.62 -0.17 13.37
CA LYS A 46 15.23 0.16 13.69
C LYS A 46 14.72 1.38 12.90
N LYS A 47 15.55 2.42 12.72
CA LYS A 47 15.17 3.64 11.98
C LYS A 47 14.86 3.34 10.52
N GLY A 48 15.70 2.54 9.85
CA GLY A 48 15.47 2.09 8.48
C GLY A 48 14.20 1.23 8.37
N MET A 49 13.97 0.35 9.34
CA MET A 49 12.76 -0.49 9.36
C MET A 49 11.49 0.35 9.57
N MET A 50 11.50 1.31 10.49
CA MET A 50 10.39 2.25 10.69
C MET A 50 10.12 3.11 9.45
N SER A 51 11.15 3.55 8.74
CA SER A 51 11.01 4.27 7.46
C SER A 51 10.31 3.41 6.39
N PHE A 52 10.77 2.16 6.22
CA PHE A 52 10.12 1.19 5.33
C PHE A 52 8.65 0.94 5.72
N PHE A 53 8.37 0.86 7.01
CA PHE A 53 7.01 0.69 7.50
C PHE A 53 6.12 1.89 7.27
N GLY A 54 6.62 3.11 7.47
CA GLY A 54 5.87 4.32 7.15
C GLY A 54 5.44 4.32 5.68
N PHE A 55 6.35 3.96 4.79
CA PHE A 55 6.06 3.83 3.37
C PHE A 55 5.04 2.73 3.06
N SER A 56 5.27 1.50 3.52
CA SER A 56 4.40 0.37 3.20
C SER A 56 3.01 0.50 3.84
N SER A 57 2.92 1.07 5.04
CA SER A 57 1.66 1.37 5.72
C SER A 57 0.83 2.43 4.98
N TYR A 58 1.48 3.43 4.36
CA TYR A 58 0.79 4.43 3.56
C TYR A 58 0.01 3.81 2.38
N TYR A 59 0.54 2.72 1.81
CA TYR A 59 -0.08 1.99 0.71
C TYR A 59 -0.82 0.72 1.15
N ARG A 60 -1.04 0.51 2.46
CA ARG A 60 -1.61 -0.74 3.01
C ARG A 60 -2.92 -1.20 2.38
N GLN A 61 -3.72 -0.26 1.88
CA GLN A 61 -5.00 -0.54 1.19
C GLN A 61 -4.83 -1.38 -0.08
N HIS A 62 -3.66 -1.33 -0.74
CA HIS A 62 -3.34 -2.15 -1.90
C HIS A 62 -2.71 -3.51 -1.51
N LEU A 63 -2.37 -3.71 -0.23
CA LEU A 63 -1.55 -4.82 0.23
C LEU A 63 -2.42 -5.85 0.96
N LYS A 64 -2.69 -6.97 0.28
CA LYS A 64 -3.43 -8.09 0.88
C LYS A 64 -2.65 -8.66 2.07
N TYR A 65 -3.36 -8.93 3.17
CA TYR A 65 -2.80 -9.51 4.40
C TYR A 65 -1.66 -8.71 5.05
N PHE A 66 -1.59 -7.39 4.82
CA PHE A 66 -0.52 -6.53 5.34
C PHE A 66 -0.29 -6.69 6.85
N ALA A 67 -1.36 -6.72 7.66
CA ALA A 67 -1.26 -6.84 9.12
C ALA A 67 -0.53 -8.12 9.56
N ILE A 68 -0.81 -9.25 8.91
CA ILE A 68 -0.18 -10.53 9.21
C ILE A 68 1.30 -10.51 8.83
N LEU A 69 1.62 -10.01 7.62
CA LEU A 69 3.00 -9.90 7.15
C LEU A 69 3.83 -8.93 8.00
N ALA A 70 3.21 -7.83 8.42
CA ALA A 70 3.86 -6.78 9.20
C ALA A 70 4.08 -7.18 10.68
N LYS A 71 3.37 -8.16 11.22
CA LYS A 71 3.39 -8.52 12.65
C LYS A 71 4.79 -8.77 13.20
N SER A 72 5.57 -9.64 12.54
CA SER A 72 6.93 -9.99 13.00
C SER A 72 7.92 -8.82 12.87
N LEU A 73 7.68 -7.94 11.91
CA LEU A 73 8.47 -6.75 11.64
C LEU A 73 8.10 -5.60 12.60
N TYR A 74 6.84 -5.44 13.02
CA TYR A 74 6.46 -4.43 14.02
C TYR A 74 7.17 -4.65 15.35
N ARG A 75 7.36 -5.92 15.73
CA ARG A 75 8.02 -6.28 17.00
C ARG A 75 9.47 -5.80 17.06
N ILE A 76 10.22 -5.79 15.95
CA ILE A 76 11.62 -5.30 15.95
C ILE A 76 11.75 -3.79 15.97
N CYS A 77 10.67 -3.06 15.68
CA CYS A 77 10.63 -1.61 15.80
C CYS A 77 10.47 -1.16 17.26
N ASP A 78 10.06 -2.05 18.16
CA ASP A 78 9.95 -1.75 19.59
C ASP A 78 11.31 -1.42 20.20
N GLN A 79 11.34 -0.44 21.12
CA GLN A 79 12.57 0.02 21.78
C GLN A 79 13.24 -1.11 22.58
N GLN A 80 12.44 -1.98 23.21
CA GLN A 80 12.93 -3.06 24.07
C GLN A 80 13.40 -4.30 23.29
N THR A 81 13.07 -4.40 22.00
CA THR A 81 13.42 -5.57 21.19
C THR A 81 14.78 -5.39 20.51
N VAL A 82 15.65 -6.41 20.52
CA VAL A 82 16.91 -6.36 19.77
C VAL A 82 16.63 -6.34 18.26
N PHE A 83 17.35 -5.49 17.52
CA PHE A 83 17.20 -5.46 16.07
C PHE A 83 17.92 -6.66 15.46
N GLU A 84 17.14 -7.62 14.94
CA GLU A 84 17.66 -8.79 14.25
C GLU A 84 16.73 -9.11 13.05
N MET A 85 17.33 -9.32 11.88
CA MET A 85 16.63 -9.74 10.67
C MET A 85 16.74 -11.26 10.51
N THR A 86 15.93 -12.00 11.28
CA THR A 86 15.82 -13.46 11.13
C THR A 86 15.31 -13.83 9.74
N GLN A 87 15.48 -15.10 9.34
CA GLN A 87 14.96 -15.59 8.06
C GLN A 87 13.46 -15.34 7.88
N GLU A 88 12.68 -15.46 8.97
CA GLU A 88 11.24 -15.17 8.95
C GLU A 88 10.95 -13.70 8.64
N ARG A 89 11.68 -12.79 9.29
CA ARG A 89 11.53 -11.33 9.08
C ARG A 89 12.00 -10.91 7.70
N ILE A 90 13.07 -11.51 7.18
CA ILE A 90 13.52 -11.29 5.80
C ILE A 90 12.44 -11.75 4.81
N LYS A 91 11.85 -12.93 5.01
CA LYS A 91 10.74 -13.42 4.17
C LYS A 91 9.53 -12.50 4.24
N ALA A 92 9.16 -11.99 5.43
CA ALA A 92 8.07 -11.04 5.59
C ALA A 92 8.35 -9.71 4.87
N TYR A 93 9.57 -9.18 5.00
CA TYR A 93 10.02 -7.97 4.34
C TYR A 93 9.92 -8.09 2.80
N GLU A 94 10.45 -9.17 2.24
CA GLU A 94 10.40 -9.43 0.79
C GLU A 94 8.97 -9.63 0.30
N LYS A 95 8.08 -10.26 1.08
CA LYS A 95 6.65 -10.38 0.72
C LYS A 95 5.95 -9.04 0.64
N ILE A 96 6.19 -8.13 1.60
CA ILE A 96 5.62 -6.77 1.57
C ILE A 96 6.17 -6.01 0.37
N ARG A 97 7.48 -6.13 0.12
CA ARG A 97 8.15 -5.50 -1.02
C ARG A 97 7.58 -5.97 -2.36
N LYS A 98 7.38 -7.28 -2.54
CA LYS A 98 6.73 -7.85 -3.72
C LYS A 98 5.27 -7.41 -3.85
N SER A 99 4.53 -7.35 -2.74
CA SER A 99 3.13 -6.89 -2.76
C SER A 99 3.00 -5.43 -3.19
N LEU A 100 3.97 -4.57 -2.85
CA LEU A 100 4.01 -3.18 -3.33
C LEU A 100 4.22 -3.07 -4.84
N THR A 101 4.93 -4.03 -5.46
CA THR A 101 5.14 -4.05 -6.92
C THR A 101 3.97 -4.62 -7.70
N GLU A 102 3.25 -5.55 -7.09
CA GLU A 102 2.11 -6.26 -7.67
C GLU A 102 0.77 -5.66 -7.22
N ALA A 103 0.82 -4.49 -6.56
CA ALA A 103 -0.33 -3.81 -6.01
C ALA A 103 -1.39 -3.54 -7.10
N PRO A 104 -2.63 -4.03 -6.94
CA PRO A 104 -3.69 -3.77 -7.89
C PRO A 104 -4.14 -2.30 -7.80
N LEU A 105 -4.78 -1.84 -8.88
CA LEU A 105 -5.51 -0.58 -8.86
C LEU A 105 -6.73 -0.71 -7.95
N LEU A 106 -7.02 0.33 -7.18
CA LEU A 106 -8.27 0.44 -6.43
C LEU A 106 -9.24 1.30 -7.24
N LEU A 107 -10.45 0.82 -7.46
CA LEU A 107 -11.47 1.61 -8.15
C LEU A 107 -12.02 2.70 -7.22
N ILE A 108 -12.34 3.85 -7.81
CA ILE A 108 -12.97 4.95 -7.07
C ILE A 108 -14.41 4.54 -6.73
N PRO A 109 -14.85 4.69 -5.47
CA PRO A 109 -16.18 4.25 -5.09
C PRO A 109 -17.29 5.15 -5.66
N TYR A 110 -18.37 4.52 -6.10
CA TYR A 110 -19.63 5.17 -6.43
C TYR A 110 -20.51 5.28 -5.19
N TRP A 111 -20.66 6.50 -4.66
CA TRP A 111 -21.37 6.71 -3.39
C TRP A 111 -22.87 6.36 -3.40
N ASN A 112 -23.45 6.19 -4.59
CA ASN A 112 -24.85 5.79 -4.81
C ASN A 112 -25.06 4.26 -4.89
N ILE A 113 -24.00 3.45 -4.77
CA ILE A 113 -24.08 1.98 -4.84
C ILE A 113 -23.68 1.38 -3.48
N CYS A 114 -24.32 0.29 -3.07
CA CYS A 114 -24.02 -0.39 -1.82
C CYS A 114 -22.59 -0.95 -1.78
N PHE A 115 -21.96 -0.84 -0.62
CA PHE A 115 -20.68 -1.49 -0.32
C PHE A 115 -20.90 -2.88 0.28
N LYS A 116 -19.95 -3.79 0.05
CA LYS A 116 -19.86 -5.11 0.67
C LYS A 116 -18.59 -5.15 1.51
N LEU A 117 -18.73 -5.41 2.80
CA LEU A 117 -17.59 -5.55 3.71
C LEU A 117 -17.36 -7.03 3.99
N TYR A 118 -16.20 -7.54 3.60
CA TYR A 118 -15.73 -8.88 3.97
C TYR A 118 -14.77 -8.75 5.14
N ILE A 119 -15.00 -9.52 6.20
CA ILE A 119 -14.16 -9.55 7.40
C ILE A 119 -13.74 -11.00 7.64
N ASP A 120 -12.47 -11.20 7.93
CA ASP A 120 -11.91 -12.48 8.34
C ASP A 120 -11.03 -12.28 9.58
N THR A 121 -11.12 -13.19 10.54
CA THR A 121 -10.42 -13.12 11.82
C THR A 121 -9.84 -14.46 12.20
N CYS A 122 -8.62 -14.43 12.73
CA CYS A 122 -8.02 -15.55 13.43
C CYS A 122 -7.41 -15.09 14.77
N GLY A 123 -6.94 -16.03 15.59
CA GLY A 123 -6.29 -15.70 16.87
C GLY A 123 -5.07 -14.77 16.74
N ASP A 124 -4.50 -14.67 15.54
CA ASP A 124 -3.32 -13.86 15.26
C ASP A 124 -3.60 -12.49 14.64
N GLY A 125 -4.79 -12.25 14.10
CA GLY A 125 -5.09 -11.00 13.38
C GLY A 125 -6.49 -10.90 12.77
N LEU A 126 -6.80 -9.67 12.32
CA LEU A 126 -8.04 -9.27 11.64
C LEU A 126 -7.70 -8.77 10.23
N GLY A 127 -8.45 -9.23 9.24
CA GLY A 127 -8.42 -8.73 7.87
C GLY A 127 -9.81 -8.22 7.46
N ALA A 128 -9.84 -7.15 6.67
CA ALA A 128 -11.08 -6.67 6.06
C ALA A 128 -10.83 -6.22 4.63
N ALA A 129 -11.83 -6.39 3.77
CA ALA A 129 -11.84 -5.89 2.41
C ALA A 129 -13.20 -5.23 2.11
N LEU A 130 -13.17 -3.97 1.70
CA LEU A 130 -14.34 -3.21 1.29
C LEU A 130 -14.47 -3.28 -0.23
N HIS A 131 -15.54 -3.90 -0.71
CA HIS A 131 -15.80 -4.12 -2.13
C HIS A 131 -17.06 -3.37 -2.56
N GLN A 132 -17.12 -3.05 -3.85
CA GLN A 132 -18.32 -2.56 -4.51
C GLN A 132 -18.36 -3.19 -5.90
N VAL A 133 -19.53 -3.67 -6.32
CA VAL A 133 -19.69 -4.21 -7.68
C VAL A 133 -19.74 -3.02 -8.62
N GLN A 134 -18.77 -2.91 -9.52
CA GLN A 134 -18.72 -1.88 -10.53
C GLN A 134 -18.81 -2.50 -11.92
N ILE A 135 -19.61 -1.92 -12.81
CA ILE A 135 -19.75 -2.40 -14.18
C ILE A 135 -18.82 -1.54 -15.04
N ILE A 136 -17.82 -2.18 -15.64
CA ILE A 136 -16.91 -1.55 -16.61
C ILE A 136 -17.09 -2.32 -17.92
N GLU A 137 -17.50 -1.63 -18.99
CA GLU A 137 -17.73 -2.25 -20.32
C GLU A 137 -18.64 -3.50 -20.28
N ASP A 138 -19.80 -3.39 -19.61
CA ASP A 138 -20.79 -4.48 -19.44
C ASP A 138 -20.30 -5.74 -18.72
N LYS A 139 -19.13 -5.67 -18.06
CA LYS A 139 -18.62 -6.76 -17.21
C LYS A 139 -18.67 -6.36 -15.75
N PRO A 140 -19.21 -7.21 -14.85
CA PRO A 140 -19.11 -7.00 -13.42
C PRO A 140 -17.66 -7.19 -12.98
N THR A 141 -17.14 -6.19 -12.26
CA THR A 141 -15.82 -6.18 -11.62
C THR A 141 -15.97 -6.23 -10.10
#